data_AF-A0A7C7HFZ9-F1
#
_entry.id   AF-A0A7C7HFZ9-F1
#
_cell.length_a   1.000
_cell.length_b   1.000
_cell.length_c   1.000
_cell.angle_alpha   90.00
_cell.angle_beta   90.00
_cell.angle_gamma   90.00
#
_symmetry.space_group_name_H-M   'P 1'
#
loop_
_entity.id
_entity.type
_entity.pdbx_description
1 polymer ?
#
loop_
_entity_poly.entity_id
_entity_poly.type
_entity_poly.pdbx_seq_one_letter_code
_entity_poly.pdbx_strand_id
1 'polypeptide(L)'
;MCRMDGKRHPLTRELLEVEVLEAPAGTAILMWTHAAHAVNARKLDSPTRWTIVYGYRNPGAKSAAHRITEKFERNPLPDTEKLLSFY
;
A
#
# COMPACT_ATOMS: atom_id res chain seq x y z
N MET A 1 -7.24 -10.22 11.14
CA MET A 1 -6.03 -10.11 11.99
C MET A 1 -4.90 -10.85 11.28
N CYS A 2 -3.76 -10.20 11.04
CA CYS A 2 -2.62 -10.86 10.39
C CYS A 2 -2.07 -11.90 11.37
N ARG A 3 -2.30 -13.20 11.10
CA ARG A 3 -1.92 -14.28 12.02
C ARG A 3 -0.48 -14.70 11.75
N MET A 4 0.42 -14.28 12.64
CA MET A 4 1.84 -14.61 12.63
C MET A 4 2.23 -15.62 13.71
N ASP A 5 1.27 -16.04 14.56
CA ASP A 5 1.50 -16.97 15.67
C ASP A 5 2.28 -18.22 15.23
N GLY A 6 3.42 -18.43 15.88
CA GLY A 6 4.28 -19.60 15.64
C GLY A 6 4.98 -19.63 14.27
N LYS A 7 4.81 -18.60 13.43
CA LYS A 7 5.56 -18.50 12.17
C LYS A 7 7.00 -18.09 12.45
N ARG A 8 7.91 -18.65 11.66
CA ARG A 8 9.35 -18.40 11.77
C ARG A 8 9.92 -17.94 10.44
N HIS A 9 10.93 -17.08 10.50
CA HIS A 9 11.66 -16.66 9.32
C HIS A 9 12.33 -17.88 8.65
N PRO A 10 12.23 -18.05 7.32
CA PRO A 10 12.67 -19.27 6.65
C PRO A 10 14.19 -19.50 6.72
N LEU A 11 14.99 -18.43 6.82
CA LEU A 11 16.45 -18.51 6.93
C LEU A 11 16.92 -18.51 8.41
N THR A 12 16.72 -17.40 9.13
CA THR A 12 17.16 -17.24 10.53
C THR A 12 16.41 -18.10 11.57
N ARG A 13 15.23 -18.64 11.25
CA ARG A 13 14.36 -19.40 12.19
C ARG A 13 13.83 -18.61 13.39
N GLU A 14 14.10 -17.32 13.44
CA GLU A 14 13.54 -16.41 14.44
C GLU A 14 12.01 -16.37 14.33
N LEU A 15 11.35 -16.11 15.46
CA LEU A 15 9.90 -15.90 15.46
C LEU A 15 9.58 -14.63 14.68
N LEU A 16 8.56 -14.69 13.84
CA LEU A 16 8.05 -13.50 13.19
C LEU A 16 7.17 -12.75 14.16
N GLU A 17 7.52 -11.50 14.43
CA GLU A 17 6.79 -10.60 15.32
C GLU A 17 6.04 -9.53 14.51
N VAL A 18 4.93 -9.04 15.09
CA VAL A 18 4.18 -7.92 14.52
C VAL A 18 4.53 -6.69 15.34
N GLU A 19 5.15 -5.72 14.69
CA GLU A 19 5.44 -4.43 15.29
C GLU A 19 4.33 -3.42 14.97
N VAL A 20 3.98 -2.61 15.97
CA VAL A 20 3.04 -1.51 15.80
C VAL A 20 3.82 -0.28 15.35
N LEU A 21 3.55 0.18 14.13
CA LEU A 21 4.11 1.41 13.60
C LEU A 21 3.18 2.59 13.87
N GLU A 22 3.70 3.61 14.56
CA GLU A 22 3.08 4.92 14.66
C GLU A 22 3.85 5.91 13.79
N ALA A 23 3.13 6.71 13.01
CA ALA A 23 3.72 7.65 12.08
C ALA A 23 3.01 9.02 12.15
N PRO A 24 3.76 10.14 12.17
CA PRO A 24 3.18 11.47 12.07
C PRO A 24 2.41 11.68 10.77
N ALA A 25 1.46 12.62 10.78
CA ALA A 25 0.80 13.08 9.56
C ALA A 25 1.82 13.58 8.52
N GLY A 26 1.63 13.25 7.25
CA GLY A 26 2.56 13.56 6.17
C GLY A 26 3.68 12.52 5.98
N THR A 27 3.76 11.48 6.81
CA THR A 27 4.69 10.37 6.60
C THR A 27 4.24 9.49 5.42
N ALA A 28 5.18 9.16 4.53
CA ALA A 28 4.97 8.16 3.49
C ALA A 28 5.59 6.82 3.91
N ILE A 29 4.81 5.74 3.82
CA ILE A 29 5.28 4.38 4.07
C ILE A 29 5.44 3.67 2.73
N LEU A 30 6.67 3.26 2.41
CA LEU A 30 6.97 2.44 1.25
C LEU A 30 7.06 0.97 1.70
N MET A 31 6.27 0.10 1.07
CA MET A 31 6.26 -1.33 1.40
C MET A 31 6.06 -2.19 0.17
N TRP A 32 6.59 -3.41 0.22
CA TRP A 32 6.27 -4.45 -0.74
C TRP A 32 4.86 -4.99 -0.49
N THR A 33 4.10 -5.24 -1.54
CA THR A 33 2.71 -5.74 -1.42
C THR A 33 2.62 -7.12 -0.77
N HIS A 34 3.71 -7.90 -0.77
CA HIS A 34 3.78 -9.21 -0.13
C HIS A 34 4.24 -9.16 1.33
N ALA A 35 4.63 -7.99 1.85
CA ALA A 35 4.94 -7.84 3.26
C ALA A 35 3.67 -8.11 4.08
N ALA A 36 3.79 -8.83 5.19
CA ALA A 36 2.67 -9.01 6.10
C ALA A 36 2.35 -7.67 6.78
N HIS A 37 1.18 -7.09 6.49
CA HIS A 37 0.77 -5.80 7.04
C HIS A 37 -0.73 -5.77 7.29
N ALA A 38 -1.14 -4.97 8.27
CA ALA A 38 -2.54 -4.70 8.58
C ALA A 38 -2.66 -3.36 9.29
N VAL A 39 -3.86 -2.79 9.28
CA VAL A 39 -4.21 -1.66 10.14
C VAL A 39 -4.83 -2.18 11.44
N ASN A 40 -4.41 -1.61 12.57
CA ASN A 40 -5.04 -1.88 13.85
C ASN A 40 -6.52 -1.50 13.81
N ALA A 41 -7.35 -2.29 14.49
CA ALA A 41 -8.78 -2.00 14.65
C ALA A 41 -8.97 -0.58 15.22
N ARG A 42 -9.95 0.15 14.68
CA ARG A 42 -10.27 1.48 15.16
C ARG A 42 -10.86 1.37 16.57
N LYS A 43 -10.36 2.18 17.51
CA LYS A 43 -10.98 2.34 18.85
C LYS A 43 -12.27 3.14 18.72
N LEU A 44 -13.30 2.80 19.50
CA LEU A 44 -14.64 3.38 19.35
C LEU A 44 -14.63 4.92 19.37
N ASP A 45 -13.90 5.50 20.33
CA ASP A 45 -13.84 6.95 20.56
C ASP A 45 -12.70 7.65 19.81
N SER A 46 -12.00 6.94 18.91
CA SER A 46 -10.89 7.52 18.16
C SER A 46 -11.38 8.28 16.91
N PRO A 47 -10.72 9.39 16.54
CA PRO A 47 -11.02 10.09 15.29
C PRO A 47 -10.78 9.19 14.07
N THR A 48 -11.41 9.53 12.95
CA THR A 48 -11.16 8.85 11.67
C THR A 48 -9.72 9.09 11.22
N ARG A 49 -9.01 8.01 10.88
CA ARG A 49 -7.66 8.07 10.31
C ARG A 49 -7.77 8.04 8.80
N TRP A 50 -7.11 9.00 8.13
CA TRP A 50 -7.08 9.10 6.68
C TRP A 50 -5.69 8.76 6.16
N THR A 51 -5.64 8.09 5.02
CA THR A 51 -4.40 7.86 4.28
C THR A 51 -4.73 7.76 2.80
N ILE A 52 -3.77 8.12 1.96
CA ILE A 52 -3.81 7.86 0.53
C ILE A 52 -2.93 6.64 0.26
N VAL A 53 -3.41 5.70 -0.55
CA VAL A 53 -2.66 4.49 -0.90
C VAL A 53 -2.41 4.49 -2.41
N TYR A 54 -1.15 4.51 -2.79
CA TYR A 54 -0.72 4.33 -4.18
C TYR A 54 -0.14 2.93 -4.35
N GLY A 55 -0.68 2.18 -5.30
CA GLY A 55 -0.17 0.86 -5.67
C GLY A 55 0.60 0.93 -6.98
N TYR A 56 1.92 0.76 -6.93
CA TYR A 56 2.77 0.66 -8.11
C TYR A 56 2.90 -0.80 -8.54
N ARG A 57 2.92 -1.04 -9.85
CA ARG A 57 3.07 -2.37 -10.45
C ARG A 57 4.04 -2.32 -11.60
N ASN A 58 4.50 -3.48 -12.03
CA ASN A 58 5.30 -3.60 -13.23
C ASN A 58 4.56 -2.99 -14.44
N PRO A 59 5.23 -2.21 -15.28
CA PRO A 59 4.64 -1.68 -16.51
C PRO A 59 3.98 -2.78 -17.34
N GLY A 60 2.80 -2.51 -17.89
CA GLY A 60 2.02 -3.46 -18.71
C GLY A 60 1.31 -4.58 -17.93
N ALA A 61 1.50 -4.70 -16.61
CA ALA A 61 0.79 -5.70 -15.83
C ALA A 61 -0.70 -5.37 -15.71
N LYS A 62 -1.56 -6.33 -16.06
CA LYS A 62 -3.02 -6.17 -15.91
C LYS A 62 -3.40 -5.91 -14.45
N SER A 63 -4.38 -5.03 -14.23
CA SER A 63 -4.95 -4.78 -12.92
C SER A 63 -6.45 -4.98 -12.91
N ALA A 64 -6.94 -5.92 -12.09
CA ALA A 64 -8.37 -6.08 -11.84
C ALA A 64 -9.01 -4.88 -11.11
N ALA A 65 -8.18 -4.04 -10.49
CA ALA A 65 -8.59 -2.77 -9.89
C ALA A 65 -8.55 -1.60 -10.88
N HIS A 66 -8.15 -1.84 -12.13
CA HIS A 66 -8.14 -0.80 -13.16
C HIS A 66 -9.58 -0.53 -13.60
N ARG A 67 -10.18 0.51 -13.01
CA ARG A 67 -11.51 1.00 -13.35
C ARG A 67 -11.47 2.35 -14.08
N ILE A 68 -10.31 2.70 -14.61
CA ILE A 68 -10.11 3.92 -15.37
C ILE A 68 -10.56 3.64 -16.80
N THR A 69 -11.34 4.56 -17.36
CA THR A 69 -11.80 4.48 -18.75
C THR A 69 -10.72 5.03 -19.68
N GLU A 70 -10.63 4.54 -20.91
CA GLU A 70 -9.72 5.10 -21.91
C GLU A 70 -9.93 6.61 -22.13
N LYS A 71 -11.17 7.10 -21.98
CA LYS A 71 -11.50 8.53 -22.09
C LYS A 71 -10.77 9.34 -21.02
N PHE A 72 -10.67 8.82 -19.80
CA PHE A 72 -9.95 9.47 -18.71
C PHE A 72 -8.44 9.44 -18.96
N GLU A 73 -7.89 8.32 -19.42
CA GLU A 73 -6.46 8.21 -19.74
C GLU A 73 -6.03 9.16 -20.86
N ARG A 74 -6.90 9.39 -21.84
CA ARG A 74 -6.67 10.34 -22.95
C ARG A 74 -6.82 11.82 -22.57
N ASN A 75 -7.14 12.12 -21.32
CA ASN A 75 -7.27 13.50 -20.82
C ASN A 75 -6.38 13.73 -19.58
N PRO A 76 -5.04 13.70 -19.75
CA PRO A 76 -4.12 13.90 -18.65
C PRO A 76 -4.28 15.30 -18.05
N LEU A 77 -3.95 15.44 -16.77
CA LEU A 77 -3.86 16.75 -16.14
C LEU A 77 -2.69 17.53 -16.78
N PRO A 78 -2.83 18.85 -17.00
CA PRO A 78 -1.70 19.68 -17.45
C PRO A 78 -0.48 19.48 -16.55
N ASP A 79 0.72 19.39 -17.15
CA ASP A 79 2.01 19.21 -16.48
C ASP A 79 2.24 17.85 -15.79
N THR A 80 1.35 16.87 -16.02
CA THR A 80 1.52 15.50 -15.50
C THR A 80 2.13 14.52 -16.51
N GLU A 81 2.47 14.99 -17.72
CA GLU A 81 3.06 14.17 -18.79
C GLU A 81 4.37 13.52 -18.34
N LYS A 82 5.11 14.18 -17.43
CA LYS A 82 6.36 13.66 -16.83
C LYS A 82 6.14 12.63 -15.73
N LEU A 83 4.95 12.59 -15.13
CA LEU A 83 4.58 11.66 -14.07
C LEU A 83 3.90 10.41 -14.62
N LEU A 84 3.31 10.50 -15.82
CA LEU A 84 2.52 9.46 -16.47
C LEU A 84 3.32 8.57 -17.44
N SER A 85 4.65 8.68 -17.49
CA SER A 85 5.46 7.81 -18.34
C SER A 85 5.51 6.38 -17.76
N PHE A 86 4.52 5.56 -18.14
CA PHE A 86 4.63 4.10 -18.10
C PHE A 86 5.24 3.54 -19.40
N TYR A 87 6.03 4.36 -20.09
CA TYR A 87 6.93 3.97 -21.17
C TYR A 87 8.33 4.47 -20.85
#